data_AF-A0A967GYA3-F1
#
_entry.id   AF-A0A967GYA3-F1
#
_cell.length_a   1.000
_cell.length_b   1.000
_cell.length_c   1.000
_cell.angle_alpha   90.00
_cell.angle_beta   90.00
_cell.angle_gamma   90.00
#
_symmetry.space_group_name_H-M   'P 1'
#
loop_
_entity.id
_entity.type
_entity.pdbx_description
1 polymer ?
#
loop_
_entity_poly.entity_id
_entity_poly.type
_entity_poly.pdbx_seq_one_letter_code
_entity_poly.pdbx_strand_id
1 'polypeptide(L)'
;MERQVGALEGAGNFNVDFLVYHWLGFDLANASKATLETLRLPTRVLMPFLVLVVVSYFTPRNRAEVLDRYYAKMKTEVERDPEADRRALEESYRNPARFEGQRLLPGTDFEMLRPRPKDVLGFLAAVAACFLIIGLLVWLAGIGA
;
A
#
# COMPACT_ATOMS: atom_id res chain seq x y z
N MET A 1 23.76 -4.47 -34.77
CA MET A 1 22.94 -3.38 -34.22
C MET A 1 22.40 -2.59 -35.39
N GLU A 2 21.20 -2.93 -35.84
CA GLU A 2 20.56 -2.26 -36.98
C GLU A 2 19.85 -1.02 -36.46
N ARG A 3 20.28 0.17 -36.89
CA ARG A 3 19.76 1.46 -36.44
C ARG A 3 18.47 1.73 -37.21
N GLN A 4 17.31 1.62 -36.58
CA GLN A 4 16.05 2.02 -37.20
C GLN A 4 16.09 3.51 -37.51
N VAL A 5 16.17 3.87 -38.80
CA VAL A 5 16.16 5.26 -39.29
C VAL A 5 14.77 5.54 -39.86
N GLY A 6 13.80 5.77 -38.97
CA GLY A 6 12.45 6.20 -39.31
C GLY A 6 12.02 7.34 -38.39
N ALA A 7 11.10 8.19 -38.84
CA ALA A 7 10.50 9.19 -37.97
C ALA A 7 9.74 8.47 -36.85
N LEU A 8 10.14 8.72 -35.59
CA LEU A 8 9.44 8.18 -34.43
C LEU A 8 8.09 8.88 -34.31
N GLU A 9 7.03 8.24 -34.81
CA GLU A 9 5.65 8.72 -34.66
C GLU A 9 5.00 8.03 -33.46
N GLY A 10 4.61 8.81 -32.45
CA GLY A 10 3.84 8.31 -31.31
C GLY A 10 2.37 8.18 -31.68
N ALA A 11 1.82 6.97 -31.61
CA ALA A 11 0.40 6.69 -31.83
C ALA A 11 -0.30 6.32 -30.50
N GLY A 12 -1.45 6.95 -30.22
CA GLY A 12 -2.29 6.65 -29.04
C GLY A 12 -2.37 7.78 -28.01
N ASN A 13 -2.98 7.50 -26.85
CA ASN A 13 -3.16 8.49 -25.78
C ASN A 13 -1.90 8.59 -24.90
N PHE A 14 -1.48 9.82 -24.61
CA PHE A 14 -0.41 10.07 -23.65
C PHE A 14 -0.82 9.58 -22.25
N ASN A 15 -0.09 8.61 -21.69
CA ASN A 15 -0.33 8.10 -20.35
C ASN A 15 0.66 8.72 -19.36
N VAL A 16 0.15 9.61 -18.51
CA VAL A 16 0.92 10.23 -17.41
C VAL A 16 1.51 9.17 -16.47
N ASP A 17 0.84 8.01 -16.35
CA ASP A 17 1.31 6.86 -15.57
C ASP A 17 2.74 6.42 -15.93
N PHE A 18 3.14 6.57 -17.21
CA PHE A 18 4.46 6.19 -17.72
C PHE A 18 5.50 7.32 -17.65
N LEU A 19 5.08 8.57 -17.45
CA LEU A 19 6.01 9.70 -17.34
C LEU A 19 6.94 9.55 -16.13
N VAL A 20 6.41 9.01 -15.02
CA VAL A 20 7.18 8.72 -13.81
C VAL A 20 8.29 7.70 -14.12
N TYR A 21 7.98 6.64 -14.87
CA TYR A 21 8.97 5.64 -15.27
C TYR A 21 10.03 6.21 -16.21
N HIS A 22 9.62 7.08 -17.15
CA HIS A 22 10.55 7.76 -18.03
C HIS A 22 11.50 8.69 -17.27
N TRP A 23 11.00 9.46 -16.29
CA TRP A 23 11.84 10.28 -15.41
C TRP A 23 12.82 9.47 -14.55
N LEU A 24 12.43 8.26 -14.17
CA LEU A 24 13.31 7.31 -13.48
C LEU A 24 14.31 6.62 -14.42
N GLY A 25 14.26 6.89 -15.73
CA GLY A 25 15.20 6.38 -16.73
C GLY A 25 14.86 4.99 -17.30
N PHE A 26 13.64 4.49 -17.09
CA PHE A 26 13.21 3.22 -17.68
C PHE A 26 12.88 3.39 -19.17
N ASP A 27 13.47 2.55 -20.02
CA ASP A 27 13.10 2.43 -21.43
C ASP A 27 11.96 1.40 -21.58
N LEU A 28 10.80 1.90 -21.98
CA LEU A 28 9.57 1.12 -22.17
C LEU A 28 9.29 0.81 -23.65
N ALA A 29 10.18 1.20 -24.58
CA ALA A 29 9.94 1.07 -26.02
C ALA A 29 9.75 -0.39 -26.47
N ASN A 30 10.41 -1.34 -25.80
CA ASN A 30 10.36 -2.77 -26.11
C ASN A 30 9.50 -3.58 -25.11
N ALA A 31 8.77 -2.92 -24.22
CA ALA A 31 7.95 -3.62 -23.22
C ALA A 31 6.71 -4.27 -23.87
N SER A 32 6.36 -5.48 -23.43
CA SER A 32 5.14 -6.14 -23.91
C SER A 32 3.89 -5.37 -23.47
N LYS A 33 2.79 -5.51 -24.20
CA LYS A 33 1.50 -4.88 -23.83
C LYS A 33 1.04 -5.27 -22.42
N ALA A 34 1.24 -6.53 -22.04
CA ALA A 34 0.91 -7.01 -20.69
C ALA A 34 1.78 -6.33 -19.63
N THR A 35 3.08 -6.21 -19.89
CA THR A 35 4.02 -5.51 -18.99
C THR A 35 3.64 -4.06 -18.80
N LEU A 36 3.30 -3.35 -19.89
CA LEU A 36 2.86 -1.96 -19.83
C LEU A 36 1.61 -1.81 -18.98
N GLU A 37 0.59 -2.67 -19.15
CA GLU A 37 -0.62 -2.60 -18.33
C GLU A 37 -0.35 -2.88 -16.84
N THR A 38 0.49 -3.87 -16.53
CA THR A 38 0.91 -4.12 -15.14
C THR A 38 1.64 -2.93 -14.54
N LEU A 39 2.52 -2.30 -15.31
CA LEU A 39 3.35 -1.19 -14.84
C LEU A 39 2.55 0.11 -14.62
N ARG A 40 1.34 0.23 -15.16
CA ARG A 40 0.45 1.37 -14.85
C ARG A 40 -0.10 1.30 -13.44
N LEU A 41 -0.25 0.10 -12.88
CA LEU A 41 -0.96 -0.11 -11.62
C LEU A 41 -0.25 0.56 -10.43
N PRO A 42 1.08 0.42 -10.23
CA PRO A 42 1.75 1.07 -9.11
C PRO A 42 1.60 2.59 -9.15
N THR A 43 1.84 3.23 -10.30
CA THR A 43 1.67 4.69 -10.42
C THR A 43 0.24 5.10 -10.12
N ARG A 44 -0.77 4.42 -10.68
CA ARG A 44 -2.18 4.76 -10.45
C ARG A 44 -2.60 4.60 -8.99
N VAL A 45 -2.09 3.58 -8.31
CA VAL A 45 -2.42 3.30 -6.91
C VAL A 45 -1.66 4.25 -5.98
N LEU A 46 -0.37 4.46 -6.21
CA LEU A 46 0.52 5.18 -5.28
C LEU A 46 0.49 6.70 -5.46
N MET A 47 0.33 7.21 -6.69
CA MET A 47 0.41 8.65 -6.96
C MET A 47 -0.59 9.48 -6.14
N PRO A 48 -1.88 9.10 -6.01
CA PRO A 48 -2.83 9.86 -5.19
C PRO A 48 -2.35 10.00 -3.74
N PHE A 49 -1.85 8.91 -3.14
CA PHE A 49 -1.34 8.96 -1.76
C PHE A 49 -0.07 9.78 -1.65
N LEU A 50 0.85 9.67 -2.61
CA LEU A 50 2.07 10.48 -2.62
C LEU A 50 1.73 11.97 -2.69
N VAL A 51 0.80 12.37 -3.56
CA VAL A 51 0.31 13.74 -3.65
C VAL A 51 -0.28 14.20 -2.32
N LEU A 52 -1.12 13.39 -1.67
CA LEU A 52 -1.68 13.71 -0.36
C LEU A 52 -0.61 13.88 0.71
N VAL A 53 0.42 13.02 0.74
CA VAL A 53 1.54 13.13 1.68
C VAL A 53 2.35 14.40 1.42
N VAL A 54 2.64 14.73 0.16
CA VAL A 54 3.37 15.96 -0.17
C VAL A 54 2.56 17.20 0.23
N VAL A 55 1.26 17.24 -0.10
CA VAL A 55 0.38 18.36 0.24
C VAL A 55 0.18 18.49 1.75
N SER A 56 0.18 17.39 2.51
CA SER A 56 0.03 17.43 3.97
C SER A 56 1.16 18.18 4.66
N TYR A 57 2.39 18.16 4.13
CA TYR A 57 3.52 18.96 4.65
C TYR A 57 3.30 20.48 4.53
N PHE A 58 2.43 20.91 3.62
CA PHE A 58 2.07 22.33 3.44
C PHE A 58 0.75 22.71 4.13
N THR A 59 0.05 21.75 4.75
CA THR A 59 -1.25 21.97 5.39
C THR A 59 -1.07 22.12 6.91
N PRO A 60 -1.83 23.00 7.60
CA PRO A 60 -1.75 23.13 9.06
C PRO A 60 -2.04 21.80 9.78
N ARG A 61 -1.26 21.52 10.83
CA ARG A 61 -1.47 20.35 11.69
C ARG A 61 -2.75 20.49 12.50
N ASN A 62 -3.46 19.39 12.70
CA ASN A 62 -4.61 19.34 13.61
C ASN A 62 -4.15 19.33 15.08
N ARG A 63 -5.08 19.61 16.01
CA ARG A 63 -4.83 19.61 17.45
C ARG A 63 -4.41 18.22 17.95
N ALA A 64 -3.29 18.16 18.68
CA ALA A 64 -2.70 16.92 19.17
C ALA A 64 -3.67 16.15 20.08
N GLU A 65 -4.42 16.83 20.95
CA GLU A 65 -5.32 16.18 21.91
C GLU A 65 -6.46 15.43 21.22
N VAL A 66 -6.93 15.95 20.08
CA VAL A 66 -7.99 15.32 19.28
C VAL A 66 -7.44 14.09 18.55
N LEU A 67 -6.24 14.21 17.98
CA LEU A 67 -5.56 13.12 17.28
C LEU A 67 -5.21 11.98 18.25
N ASP A 68 -4.63 12.31 19.40
CA ASP A 68 -4.27 11.34 20.44
C ASP A 68 -5.49 10.55 20.89
N ARG A 69 -6.61 11.22 21.16
CA ARG A 69 -7.87 10.55 21.52
C ARG A 69 -8.39 9.68 20.38
N TYR A 70 -8.34 10.17 19.15
CA TYR A 70 -8.79 9.42 17.97
C TYR A 70 -7.97 8.14 17.76
N TYR A 71 -6.65 8.26 17.74
CA TYR A 71 -5.76 7.12 17.53
C TYR A 71 -5.75 6.16 18.72
N ALA A 72 -5.84 6.65 19.95
CA ALA A 72 -6.03 5.80 21.12
C ALA A 72 -7.29 4.94 20.99
N LYS A 73 -8.41 5.53 20.55
CA LYS A 73 -9.65 4.79 20.30
C LYS A 73 -9.49 3.75 19.18
N MET A 74 -8.89 4.13 18.05
CA MET A 74 -8.73 3.24 16.89
C MET A 74 -7.79 2.06 17.16
N LYS A 75 -6.82 2.21 18.06
CA LYS A 75 -5.85 1.17 18.40
C LYS A 75 -6.27 0.30 19.58
N THR A 76 -7.28 0.71 20.35
CA THR A 76 -7.78 -0.10 21.46
C THR A 76 -8.60 -1.26 20.90
N GLU A 77 -8.25 -2.48 21.26
CA GLU A 77 -9.00 -3.66 20.84
C GLU A 77 -10.38 -3.67 21.52
N VAL A 78 -11.40 -4.05 20.75
CA VAL A 78 -12.77 -4.10 21.26
C VAL A 78 -12.95 -5.37 22.09
N GLU A 79 -13.38 -5.21 23.33
CA GLU A 79 -13.68 -6.32 24.22
C GLU A 79 -15.13 -6.79 24.10
N ARG A 80 -15.38 -8.07 24.38
CA ARG A 80 -16.74 -8.63 24.37
C ARG A 80 -17.59 -8.13 25.54
N ASP A 81 -16.97 -7.90 26.70
CA ASP A 81 -17.61 -7.35 27.88
C ASP A 81 -17.62 -5.81 27.79
N PRO A 82 -18.79 -5.15 27.78
CA PRO A 82 -18.88 -3.70 27.69
C PRO A 82 -18.16 -2.95 28.82
N GLU A 83 -18.14 -3.52 30.02
CA GLU A 83 -17.47 -2.91 31.17
C GLU A 83 -15.94 -2.98 31.04
N ALA A 84 -15.41 -4.12 30.57
CA ALA A 84 -14.00 -4.26 30.24
C ALA A 84 -13.58 -3.34 29.08
N ASP A 85 -14.38 -3.25 28.02
CA ASP A 85 -14.14 -2.39 26.86
C ASP A 85 -14.02 -0.91 27.26
N ARG A 86 -14.96 -0.43 28.10
CA ARG A 86 -14.93 0.93 28.62
C ARG A 86 -13.67 1.21 29.43
N ARG A 87 -13.27 0.28 30.30
CA ARG A 87 -12.04 0.42 31.10
C ARG A 87 -10.79 0.48 30.21
N ALA A 88 -10.71 -0.38 29.19
CA ALA A 88 -9.59 -0.39 28.25
C ALA A 88 -9.48 0.92 27.46
N LEU A 89 -10.62 1.46 27.00
CA LEU A 89 -10.67 2.76 26.33
C LEU A 89 -10.28 3.92 27.25
N GLU A 90 -10.78 3.94 28.49
CA GLU A 90 -10.40 4.97 29.47
C GLU A 90 -8.90 4.95 29.77
N GLU A 91 -8.32 3.76 29.91
CA GLU A 91 -6.87 3.60 30.08
C GLU A 91 -6.11 4.15 28.86
N SER A 92 -6.55 3.81 27.64
CA SER A 92 -5.96 4.32 26.40
C SER A 92 -6.08 5.84 26.26
N TYR A 93 -7.17 6.45 26.72
CA TYR A 93 -7.30 7.91 26.74
C TYR A 93 -6.41 8.58 27.78
N ARG A 94 -6.15 7.94 28.93
CA ARG A 94 -5.22 8.46 29.95
C ARG A 94 -3.76 8.37 29.50
N ASN A 95 -3.42 7.37 28.70
CA ASN A 95 -2.07 7.20 28.16
C ASN A 95 -2.10 6.86 26.65
N PRO A 96 -2.34 7.86 25.77
CA PRO A 96 -2.37 7.63 24.31
C PRO A 96 -1.05 7.08 23.75
N ALA A 97 0.07 7.39 24.40
CA ALA A 97 1.41 6.93 24.02
C ALA A 97 1.67 5.43 24.28
N ARG A 98 0.76 4.72 24.96
CA ARG A 98 0.90 3.26 25.23
C ARG A 98 1.13 2.41 23.97
N PHE A 99 0.70 2.90 22.81
CA PHE A 99 0.83 2.21 21.52
C PHE A 99 2.07 2.63 20.70
N GLU A 100 2.88 3.57 21.18
CA GLU A 100 4.03 4.11 20.44
C GLU A 100 5.02 3.02 20.04
N GLY A 101 5.36 2.12 20.96
CA GLY A 101 6.29 1.01 20.70
C GLY A 101 5.76 -0.04 19.71
N GLN A 102 4.45 -0.02 19.42
CA GLN A 102 3.80 -0.92 18.48
C GLN A 102 3.71 -0.32 17.07
N ARG A 103 4.06 0.96 16.88
CA ARG A 103 4.07 1.60 15.56
C ARG A 103 5.16 1.04 14.68
N LEU A 104 4.91 1.06 13.37
CA LEU A 104 5.90 0.66 12.36
C LEU A 104 7.11 1.62 12.38
N LEU A 105 6.84 2.92 12.49
CA LEU A 105 7.84 4.00 12.52
C LEU A 105 7.65 4.87 13.77
N PRO A 106 8.12 4.42 14.95
CA PRO A 106 8.01 5.19 16.20
C PRO A 106 8.67 6.57 16.09
N GLY A 107 8.09 7.59 16.72
CA GLY A 107 8.59 8.97 16.69
C GLY A 107 8.26 9.74 15.40
N THR A 108 7.43 9.17 14.52
CA THR A 108 6.91 9.85 13.32
C THR A 108 5.40 10.02 13.39
N ASP A 109 4.84 10.85 12.50
CA ASP A 109 3.38 11.03 12.37
C ASP A 109 2.68 9.83 11.72
N PHE A 110 3.41 8.75 11.38
CA PHE A 110 2.82 7.52 10.85
C PHE A 110 2.23 6.66 11.96
N GLU A 111 0.90 6.59 11.97
CA GLU A 111 0.10 5.89 12.98
C GLU A 111 -0.13 4.39 12.67
N MET A 112 0.57 3.86 11.66
CA MET A 112 0.50 2.46 11.24
C MET A 112 1.11 1.53 12.31
N LEU A 113 0.36 0.52 12.74
CA LEU A 113 0.84 -0.51 13.66
C LEU A 113 1.67 -1.56 12.94
N ARG A 114 2.61 -2.18 13.66
CA ARG A 114 3.34 -3.35 13.17
C ARG A 114 2.36 -4.52 13.00
N PRO A 115 2.41 -5.24 11.86
CA PRO A 115 1.63 -6.46 11.68
C PRO A 115 1.96 -7.46 12.79
N ARG A 116 0.93 -8.08 13.36
CA ARG A 116 1.13 -9.15 14.34
C ARG A 116 1.53 -10.44 13.64
N PRO A 117 2.15 -11.40 14.34
CA PRO A 117 2.49 -12.69 13.76
C PRO A 117 1.30 -13.40 13.09
N LYS A 118 0.09 -13.27 13.65
CA LYS A 118 -1.14 -13.81 13.04
C LYS A 118 -1.51 -13.13 11.71
N ASP A 119 -1.27 -11.83 11.60
CA ASP A 119 -1.58 -11.05 10.40
C ASP A 119 -0.60 -11.46 9.27
N VAL A 120 0.69 -11.64 9.62
CA VAL A 120 1.72 -12.14 8.70
C VAL A 120 1.42 -13.57 8.25
N LEU A 121 1.09 -14.46 9.18
CA LEU A 121 0.76 -15.85 8.84
C LEU A 121 -0.47 -15.94 7.93
N GLY A 122 -1.52 -15.16 8.24
CA GLY A 122 -2.71 -15.07 7.40
C GLY A 122 -2.40 -14.58 5.99
N PHE A 123 -1.55 -13.56 5.86
CA PHE A 123 -1.09 -13.06 4.56
C PHE A 123 -0.32 -14.12 3.77
N LEU A 124 0.64 -14.80 4.41
CA LEU A 124 1.42 -15.86 3.76
C LEU A 124 0.53 -17.03 3.31
N ALA A 125 -0.45 -17.42 4.12
CA ALA A 125 -1.42 -18.44 3.76
C ALA A 125 -2.27 -18.02 2.54
N ALA A 126 -2.71 -16.76 2.49
CA ALA A 126 -3.45 -16.24 1.34
C ALA A 126 -2.61 -16.23 0.07
N VAL A 127 -1.34 -15.80 0.15
CA VAL A 127 -0.39 -15.83 -0.98
C VAL A 127 -0.17 -17.26 -1.47
N ALA A 128 0.06 -18.21 -0.55
CA ALA A 128 0.21 -19.62 -0.90
C ALA A 128 -1.03 -20.19 -1.61
N ALA A 129 -2.23 -19.82 -1.15
CA ALA A 129 -3.48 -20.23 -1.80
C ALA A 129 -3.59 -19.66 -3.23
N CYS A 130 -3.22 -18.39 -3.45
CA CYS A 130 -3.18 -17.81 -4.80
C CYS A 130 -2.22 -18.57 -5.72
N PHE A 131 -1.00 -18.87 -5.27
CA PHE A 131 -0.04 -19.64 -6.05
C PHE A 131 -0.51 -21.06 -6.33
N LEU A 132 -1.17 -21.71 -5.37
CA LEU A 132 -1.76 -23.03 -5.55
C LEU A 132 -2.81 -23.01 -6.67
N ILE A 133 -3.74 -22.05 -6.65
CA ILE A 133 -4.78 -21.93 -7.67
C ILE A 133 -4.17 -21.67 -9.05
N ILE A 134 -3.24 -20.71 -9.16
CA ILE A 134 -2.56 -20.39 -10.43
C ILE A 134 -1.80 -21.62 -10.93
N GLY A 135 -1.09 -22.32 -10.04
CA GLY A 135 -0.36 -23.55 -10.36
C GLY A 135 -1.26 -24.65 -10.89
N LEU A 136 -2.42 -24.88 -10.25
CA LEU A 136 -3.43 -25.84 -10.71
C LEU A 136 -4.00 -25.47 -12.08
N LEU A 137 -4.26 -24.18 -12.34
CA LEU A 137 -4.75 -23.70 -13.64
C LEU A 137 -3.71 -23.92 -14.74
N VAL A 138 -2.44 -23.60 -14.48
CA VAL A 138 -1.35 -23.82 -15.44
C VAL A 138 -1.14 -25.31 -15.70
N TRP A 139 -1.19 -26.12 -14.64
CA TRP A 139 -1.11 -27.59 -14.78
C TRP A 139 -2.26 -28.14 -15.62
N LEU A 140 -3.50 -27.73 -15.36
CA LEU A 140 -4.67 -28.13 -16.13
C LEU A 140 -4.57 -27.72 -17.61
N ALA A 141 -4.13 -26.49 -17.88
CA ALA A 141 -3.93 -26.00 -19.24
C ALA A 141 -2.88 -26.82 -20.01
N GLY A 142 -1.86 -27.35 -19.32
CA GLY A 142 -0.83 -28.20 -19.90
C GLY A 142 -1.29 -29.62 -20.26
N ILE A 143 -2.38 -30.13 -19.66
CA ILE A 143 -2.90 -31.48 -19.95
C ILE A 143 -3.61 -31.54 -21.33
N GLY A 144 -4.07 -30.39 -21.84
CA GLY A 144 -4.73 -30.29 -23.14
C GLY A 144 -3.82 -29.88 -24.31
N ALA A 145 -2.51 -29.76 -24.07
CA ALA A 145 -1.50 -29.37 -25.05
C ALA A 145 -0.73 -30.58 -25.61
#